data_AF-A0A1C3E8Y1-F1
#
_entry.id   AF-A0A1C3E8Y1-F1
#
_cell.length_a   1.000
_cell.length_b   1.000
_cell.length_c   1.000
_cell.angle_alpha   90.00
_cell.angle_beta   90.00
_cell.angle_gamma   90.00
#
_symmetry.space_group_name_H-M   'P 1'
#
loop_
_entity.id
_entity.type
_entity.pdbx_description
1 polymer ?
#
loop_
_entity_poly.entity_id
_entity_poly.type
_entity_poly.pdbx_seq_one_letter_code
_entity_poly.pdbx_strand_id
1 'polypeptide(L)'
;MAKKKSVKKVPPPRRPVPPPPPSVSSDFVSLDTLYQAYRKAKVDVFYERSQPLSQEFCEYERNLHANLTVLQATLTQPGADWFKSIDFIGEYGFIPKGLQIPEPDGDQDSAAHFSVSNPDDAWDVMLESLDGKLPTAEFRPVALFTVNMYVVCALWVNLVGHMFDACLDRSARGSRLRRLRKTSEQLGAGEYHRTAPGSFKPYIHGYKAWRGKGLRAIRNELAEDRRVVAITMDLKAFYHSIDPHFILRPEFLQAIRFNRINGRDLTFEEFAFTKQIVEAFVVWGRSLPHLNPQGPPGLPVGASAPRIVANVLLAEFDRRAQSSLDPVYYSRYVDDIFLVLRDNGRMRTAERVLQHLQDRLKHILQWNEDKSSLVLNFPYSEGCNLLFQKKKQRIFLLAGEIGADLLDTIQNQIDEVSSEWRLLPDLTALEKSPAAKVLTAARNSTERADTLRKADQLSLKRLSFSVMLRQYDILAHDLPAAEWKRERENFYRFVERHVLTPLRILETIRKVVLT
;
A
#
# COMPACT_ATOMS: atom_id res chain seq x y z
N MET A 1 76.86 -41.12 -13.75
CA MET A 1 76.01 -40.87 -12.56
C MET A 1 75.29 -39.55 -12.72
N ALA A 2 73.97 -39.55 -12.99
CA ALA A 2 73.15 -38.34 -12.99
C ALA A 2 71.84 -38.63 -12.24
N LYS A 3 71.67 -38.00 -11.07
CA LYS A 3 70.52 -38.18 -10.16
C LYS A 3 69.29 -37.45 -10.72
N LYS A 4 68.21 -38.20 -11.02
CA LYS A 4 66.86 -37.64 -11.27
C LYS A 4 66.31 -37.05 -9.96
N LYS A 5 66.05 -35.73 -9.94
CA LYS A 5 65.33 -35.05 -8.85
C LYS A 5 63.82 -35.32 -8.99
N SER A 6 63.20 -35.74 -7.90
CA SER A 6 61.75 -35.92 -7.77
C SER A 6 61.04 -34.57 -7.68
N VAL A 7 60.00 -34.39 -8.50
CA VAL A 7 59.13 -33.21 -8.48
C VAL A 7 58.10 -33.38 -7.37
N LYS A 8 58.10 -32.47 -6.38
CA LYS A 8 57.08 -32.38 -5.33
C LYS A 8 55.76 -31.93 -5.95
N LYS A 9 54.68 -32.71 -5.76
CA LYS A 9 53.31 -32.33 -6.10
C LYS A 9 52.86 -31.16 -5.21
N VAL A 10 52.42 -30.08 -5.85
CA VAL A 10 51.78 -28.92 -5.20
C VAL A 10 50.34 -29.32 -4.82
N PRO A 11 49.87 -29.05 -3.59
CA PRO A 11 48.50 -29.35 -3.20
C PRO A 11 47.50 -28.43 -3.95
N PRO A 12 46.29 -28.91 -4.24
CA PRO A 12 45.30 -28.13 -4.98
C PRO A 12 44.92 -26.86 -4.19
N PRO A 13 44.55 -25.76 -4.88
CA PRO A 13 44.12 -24.54 -4.22
C PRO A 13 42.92 -24.82 -3.32
N ARG A 14 43.00 -24.36 -2.06
CA ARG A 14 41.87 -24.41 -1.13
C ARG A 14 40.68 -23.71 -1.79
N ARG A 15 39.54 -24.39 -1.87
CA ARG A 15 38.26 -23.74 -2.24
C ARG A 15 38.10 -22.51 -1.34
N PRO A 16 37.70 -21.35 -1.88
CA PRO A 16 37.40 -20.20 -1.05
C PRO A 16 36.33 -20.61 -0.04
N VAL A 17 36.67 -20.45 1.24
CA VAL A 17 35.69 -20.58 2.33
C VAL A 17 34.58 -19.58 2.02
N PRO A 18 33.29 -19.97 2.05
CA PRO A 18 32.21 -19.01 1.87
C PRO A 18 32.41 -17.87 2.88
N PRO A 19 32.20 -16.60 2.48
CA PRO A 19 32.34 -15.49 3.41
C PRO A 19 31.49 -15.78 4.65
N PRO A 20 31.99 -15.46 5.87
CA PRO A 20 31.18 -15.62 7.06
C PRO A 20 29.84 -14.90 6.84
N PRO A 21 28.73 -15.47 7.32
CA PRO A 21 27.43 -14.83 7.18
C PRO A 21 27.54 -13.40 7.71
N PRO A 22 26.86 -12.43 7.04
CA PRO A 22 26.91 -11.04 7.43
C PRO A 22 26.43 -10.92 8.88
N SER A 23 27.37 -10.79 9.82
CA SER A 23 27.10 -10.60 11.24
C SER A 23 27.14 -9.11 11.56
N VAL A 24 26.11 -8.62 12.24
CA VAL A 24 26.06 -7.25 12.75
C VAL A 24 26.57 -7.21 14.18
N SER A 25 27.31 -6.17 14.55
CA SER A 25 27.86 -6.03 15.90
C SER A 25 26.81 -5.52 16.91
N SER A 26 27.09 -5.72 18.20
CA SER A 26 26.34 -5.12 19.31
C SER A 26 26.43 -3.59 19.34
N ASP A 27 27.48 -3.01 18.75
CA ASP A 27 27.65 -1.57 18.65
C ASP A 27 26.71 -1.00 17.57
N PHE A 28 26.57 -1.72 16.45
CA PHE A 28 25.61 -1.38 15.40
C PHE A 28 24.15 -1.56 15.85
N VAL A 29 23.86 -2.68 16.55
CA VAL A 29 22.54 -2.96 17.14
C VAL A 29 22.63 -2.77 18.66
N SER A 30 22.66 -1.52 19.11
CA SER A 30 22.69 -1.21 20.55
C SER A 30 21.31 -1.36 21.22
N LEU A 31 21.29 -1.61 22.53
CA LEU A 31 20.05 -1.61 23.31
C LEU A 31 19.28 -0.29 23.20
N ASP A 32 19.95 0.86 23.24
CA ASP A 32 19.29 2.17 23.08
C ASP A 32 18.54 2.25 21.75
N THR A 33 19.17 1.83 20.65
CA THR A 33 18.52 1.81 19.33
C THR A 33 17.34 0.84 19.27
N LEU A 34 17.41 -0.28 20.01
CA LEU A 34 16.31 -1.25 20.12
C LEU A 34 15.13 -0.68 20.92
N TYR A 35 15.36 0.05 22.01
CA TYR A 35 14.28 0.74 22.74
C TYR A 35 13.58 1.76 21.86
N GLN A 36 14.34 2.54 21.09
CA GLN A 36 13.78 3.50 20.14
C GLN A 36 12.99 2.78 19.04
N ALA A 37 13.51 1.67 18.51
CA ALA A 37 12.83 0.84 17.52
C ALA A 37 11.53 0.25 18.06
N TYR A 38 11.50 -0.25 19.29
CA TYR A 38 10.30 -0.78 19.93
C TYR A 38 9.19 0.26 20.03
N ARG A 39 9.52 1.47 20.52
CA ARG A 39 8.55 2.57 20.62
C ARG A 39 7.93 2.89 19.25
N LYS A 40 8.76 2.94 18.21
CA LYS A 40 8.32 3.16 16.82
C LYS A 40 7.45 2.02 16.32
N ALA A 41 7.86 0.78 16.53
CA ALA A 41 7.12 -0.42 16.11
C ALA A 41 5.72 -0.44 16.72
N LYS A 42 5.59 -0.21 18.03
CA LYS A 42 4.30 -0.15 18.73
C LYS A 42 3.37 0.88 18.12
N VAL A 43 3.86 2.09 17.86
CA VAL A 43 3.06 3.17 17.26
C VAL A 43 2.74 2.90 15.79
N ASP A 44 3.69 2.40 15.02
CA ASP A 44 3.50 2.10 13.60
C ASP A 44 2.45 1.00 13.40
N VAL A 45 2.47 -0.04 14.24
CA VAL A 45 1.46 -1.12 14.26
C VAL A 45 0.11 -0.59 14.75
N PHE A 46 0.07 0.21 15.82
CA PHE A 46 -1.17 0.81 16.31
C PHE A 46 -1.93 1.61 15.24
N TYR A 47 -1.20 2.36 14.40
CA TYR A 47 -1.82 3.08 13.29
C TYR A 47 -2.08 2.22 12.05
N GLU A 48 -1.43 1.06 11.94
CA GLU A 48 -1.69 0.05 10.93
C GLU A 48 -2.87 -0.82 11.41
N ARG A 49 -4.10 -0.33 11.20
CA ARG A 49 -5.36 -0.98 11.60
C ARG A 49 -5.64 -2.33 10.92
N SER A 50 -4.65 -2.97 10.32
CA SER A 50 -4.79 -4.24 9.60
C SER A 50 -4.36 -5.45 10.45
N GLN A 51 -3.80 -5.22 11.64
CA GLN A 51 -3.18 -6.25 12.48
C GLN A 51 -3.69 -6.17 13.93
N PRO A 52 -4.26 -7.25 14.50
CA PRO A 52 -4.81 -7.25 15.85
C PRO A 52 -3.74 -7.51 16.93
N LEU A 53 -2.63 -6.77 16.92
CA LEU A 53 -1.43 -7.09 17.75
C LEU A 53 -1.36 -6.38 19.11
N SER A 54 -2.44 -5.71 19.52
CA SER A 54 -2.45 -4.89 20.72
C SER A 54 -2.13 -5.71 21.99
N GLN A 55 -2.61 -6.96 22.07
CA GLN A 55 -2.38 -7.81 23.24
C GLN A 55 -0.92 -8.28 23.31
N GLU A 56 -0.37 -8.71 22.19
CA GLU A 56 0.99 -9.21 22.05
C GLU A 56 2.01 -8.13 22.40
N PHE A 57 1.79 -6.88 21.97
CA PHE A 57 2.62 -5.75 22.39
C PHE A 57 2.53 -5.46 23.89
N CYS A 58 1.34 -5.58 24.50
CA CYS A 58 1.15 -5.43 25.94
C CYS A 58 1.87 -6.53 26.73
N GLU A 59 1.79 -7.78 26.28
CA GLU A 59 2.49 -8.91 26.91
C GLU A 59 4.01 -8.77 26.78
N TYR A 60 4.49 -8.37 25.60
CA TYR A 60 5.91 -8.11 25.36
C TYR A 60 6.46 -6.98 26.25
N GLU A 61 5.67 -5.94 26.51
CA GLU A 61 6.08 -4.79 27.33
C GLU A 61 6.28 -5.13 28.81
N ARG A 62 5.62 -6.18 29.32
CA ARG A 62 5.75 -6.61 30.73
C ARG A 62 7.19 -6.95 31.12
N ASN A 63 7.96 -7.50 30.18
CA ASN A 63 9.37 -7.86 30.36
C ASN A 63 10.25 -7.21 29.29
N LEU A 64 9.97 -5.94 28.95
CA LEU A 64 10.57 -5.25 27.81
C LEU A 64 12.09 -5.33 27.77
N HIS A 65 12.77 -5.05 28.88
CA HIS A 65 14.24 -5.08 28.93
C HIS A 65 14.81 -6.46 28.62
N ALA A 66 14.28 -7.50 29.26
CA ALA A 66 14.74 -8.86 29.02
C ALA A 66 14.49 -9.29 27.57
N ASN A 67 13.32 -8.97 27.02
CA ASN A 67 12.97 -9.29 25.64
C ASN A 67 13.89 -8.60 24.63
N LEU A 68 14.21 -7.31 24.84
CA LEU A 68 15.12 -6.57 23.95
C LEU A 68 16.57 -7.04 24.08
N THR A 69 17.01 -7.45 25.27
CA THR A 69 18.36 -8.03 25.46
C THR A 69 18.50 -9.37 24.75
N VAL A 70 17.48 -10.23 24.82
CA VAL A 70 17.43 -11.48 24.04
C VAL A 70 17.43 -11.16 22.54
N LEU A 71 16.60 -10.22 22.10
CA LEU A 71 16.55 -9.81 20.70
C LEU A 71 17.92 -9.30 20.21
N GLN A 72 18.60 -8.45 20.98
CA GLN A 72 19.95 -8.00 20.64
C GLN A 72 20.89 -9.18 20.42
N ALA A 73 20.96 -10.11 21.37
CA ALA A 73 21.81 -11.29 21.29
C ALA A 73 21.49 -12.15 20.05
N THR A 74 20.20 -12.34 19.74
CA THR A 74 19.75 -13.06 18.54
C THR A 74 20.19 -12.37 17.24
N LEU A 75 20.17 -11.05 17.19
CA LEU A 75 20.55 -10.28 15.99
C LEU A 75 22.07 -10.25 15.78
N THR A 76 22.85 -10.22 16.87
CA THR A 76 24.31 -9.98 16.83
C THR A 76 25.15 -11.25 16.98
N GLN A 77 24.52 -12.41 17.21
CA GLN A 77 25.26 -13.66 17.34
C GLN A 77 26.04 -14.01 16.05
N PRO A 78 27.27 -14.53 16.16
CA PRO A 78 28.00 -15.04 15.00
C PRO A 78 27.19 -16.13 14.30
N GLY A 79 26.94 -15.98 13.00
CA GLY A 79 26.12 -16.96 12.28
C GLY A 79 24.62 -16.76 12.37
N ALA A 80 24.15 -15.62 12.90
CA ALA A 80 22.73 -15.30 13.03
C ALA A 80 21.92 -15.64 11.77
N ASP A 81 20.84 -16.39 11.96
CA ASP A 81 19.95 -16.88 10.91
C ASP A 81 18.47 -16.63 11.21
N TRP A 82 18.19 -15.69 12.14
CA TRP A 82 16.83 -15.27 12.52
C TRP A 82 15.95 -14.94 11.31
N PHE A 83 16.54 -14.39 10.24
CA PHE A 83 15.88 -14.02 8.99
C PHE A 83 15.49 -15.22 8.11
N LYS A 84 15.79 -16.44 8.54
CA LYS A 84 15.37 -17.69 7.90
C LYS A 84 14.31 -18.45 8.70
N SER A 85 14.09 -18.07 9.95
CA SER A 85 13.17 -18.74 10.86
C SER A 85 11.78 -18.12 10.74
N ILE A 86 10.80 -18.91 10.28
CA ILE A 86 9.41 -18.46 10.25
C ILE A 86 8.86 -18.21 11.67
N ASP A 87 9.33 -18.97 12.67
CA ASP A 87 8.95 -18.76 14.07
C ASP A 87 9.41 -17.39 14.59
N PHE A 88 10.57 -16.91 14.11
CA PHE A 88 11.03 -15.56 14.43
C PHE A 88 10.30 -14.49 13.60
N ILE A 89 10.15 -14.71 12.30
CA ILE A 89 9.56 -13.72 11.37
C ILE A 89 8.07 -13.52 11.68
N GLY A 90 7.34 -14.61 11.88
CA GLY A 90 5.90 -14.66 12.05
C GLY A 90 5.15 -15.03 10.77
N GLU A 91 3.85 -15.19 10.93
CA GLU A 91 2.95 -15.75 9.93
C GLU A 91 2.37 -14.69 8.98
N TYR A 92 1.34 -15.09 8.24
CA TYR A 92 0.56 -14.24 7.35
C TYR A 92 -0.91 -14.26 7.75
N GLY A 93 -1.59 -13.15 7.51
CA GLY A 93 -3.05 -13.03 7.60
C GLY A 93 -3.66 -12.74 6.24
N PHE A 94 -4.96 -12.95 6.12
CA PHE A 94 -5.72 -12.59 4.92
C PHE A 94 -6.81 -11.59 5.23
N ILE A 95 -6.79 -10.47 4.52
CA ILE A 95 -7.86 -9.47 4.58
C ILE A 95 -8.76 -9.63 3.35
N PRO A 96 -10.06 -9.88 3.53
CA PRO A 96 -11.01 -9.92 2.42
C PRO A 96 -10.92 -8.64 1.58
N LYS A 97 -10.77 -8.78 0.26
CA LYS A 97 -10.66 -7.64 -0.66
C LYS A 97 -11.98 -7.38 -1.39
N GLY A 98 -12.66 -8.44 -1.80
CA GLY A 98 -13.93 -8.36 -2.52
C GLY A 98 -14.26 -9.67 -3.22
N LEU A 99 -15.38 -9.68 -3.93
CA LEU A 99 -15.83 -10.81 -4.73
C LEU A 99 -15.75 -10.43 -6.21
N GLN A 100 -15.02 -11.20 -7.01
CA GLN A 100 -15.04 -11.06 -8.46
C GLN A 100 -16.18 -11.90 -9.04
N ILE A 101 -17.11 -11.22 -9.69
CA ILE A 101 -18.21 -11.84 -10.42
C ILE A 101 -17.79 -11.89 -11.90
N PRO A 102 -17.75 -13.08 -12.53
CA PRO A 102 -17.52 -13.20 -13.97
C PRO A 102 -18.55 -12.41 -14.78
N GLU A 103 -18.17 -11.94 -15.96
CA GLU A 103 -19.14 -11.35 -16.88
C GLU A 103 -20.09 -12.46 -17.37
N PRO A 104 -21.43 -12.27 -17.27
CA PRO A 104 -22.41 -13.17 -17.86
C PRO A 104 -22.22 -13.26 -19.38
N ASP A 105 -22.54 -14.40 -19.97
CA ASP A 105 -22.51 -14.54 -21.43
C ASP A 105 -23.75 -13.87 -22.05
N GLY A 106 -23.56 -12.91 -22.95
CA GLY A 106 -24.65 -12.25 -23.71
C GLY A 106 -24.64 -10.71 -23.70
N ASP A 107 -25.44 -10.11 -24.58
CA ASP A 107 -25.52 -8.66 -24.79
C ASP A 107 -26.48 -8.00 -23.75
N GLN A 108 -25.90 -7.49 -22.65
CA GLN A 108 -26.66 -6.94 -21.52
C GLN A 108 -27.44 -5.67 -21.84
N ASP A 109 -27.10 -4.95 -22.92
CA ASP A 109 -27.72 -3.68 -23.28
C ASP A 109 -29.18 -3.85 -23.80
N SER A 110 -29.66 -5.08 -23.97
CA SER A 110 -31.02 -5.41 -24.44
C SER A 110 -31.94 -6.05 -23.38
N ALA A 111 -31.45 -6.30 -22.16
CA ALA A 111 -32.21 -7.01 -21.13
C ALA A 111 -33.22 -6.12 -20.38
N ALA A 112 -34.39 -6.68 -20.07
CA ALA A 112 -35.38 -6.01 -19.22
C ALA A 112 -34.83 -5.80 -17.80
N HIS A 113 -35.11 -4.64 -17.19
CA HIS A 113 -34.65 -4.33 -15.83
C HIS A 113 -35.37 -5.21 -14.80
N PHE A 114 -34.71 -6.27 -14.33
CA PHE A 114 -35.17 -7.16 -13.27
C PHE A 114 -34.44 -6.84 -11.95
N SER A 115 -35.18 -6.61 -10.85
CA SER A 115 -34.58 -6.31 -9.55
C SER A 115 -35.11 -7.22 -8.46
N VAL A 116 -34.21 -7.83 -7.70
CA VAL A 116 -34.53 -8.68 -6.55
C VAL A 116 -34.26 -7.92 -5.25
N SER A 117 -35.20 -7.97 -4.31
CA SER A 117 -35.11 -7.22 -3.04
C SER A 117 -34.41 -8.00 -1.93
N ASN A 118 -34.59 -9.33 -1.89
CA ASN A 118 -33.91 -10.22 -0.96
C ASN A 118 -32.47 -10.49 -1.44
N PRO A 119 -31.44 -10.26 -0.60
CA PRO A 119 -30.05 -10.50 -0.98
C PRO A 119 -29.70 -11.95 -1.32
N ASP A 120 -30.39 -12.93 -0.72
CA ASP A 120 -30.14 -14.36 -0.97
C ASP A 120 -30.73 -14.75 -2.33
N ASP A 121 -31.99 -14.38 -2.58
CA ASP A 121 -32.61 -14.57 -3.90
C ASP A 121 -31.81 -13.82 -5.00
N ALA A 122 -31.27 -12.63 -4.70
CA ALA A 122 -30.42 -11.88 -5.62
C ALA A 122 -29.08 -12.58 -5.90
N TRP A 123 -28.56 -13.33 -4.94
CA TRP A 123 -27.37 -14.16 -5.10
C TRP A 123 -27.67 -15.36 -5.98
N ASP A 124 -28.78 -16.05 -5.76
CA ASP A 124 -29.19 -17.21 -6.54
C ASP A 124 -29.44 -16.85 -8.00
N VAL A 125 -30.21 -15.78 -8.26
CA VAL A 125 -30.42 -15.25 -9.62
C VAL A 125 -29.11 -14.86 -10.29
N MET A 126 -28.16 -14.30 -9.53
CA MET A 126 -26.84 -13.97 -10.06
C MET A 126 -26.07 -15.23 -10.43
N LEU A 127 -26.06 -16.27 -9.60
CA LEU A 127 -25.40 -17.55 -9.91
C LEU A 127 -26.02 -18.25 -11.13
N GLU A 128 -27.35 -18.22 -11.25
CA GLU A 128 -28.05 -18.75 -12.43
C GLU A 128 -27.62 -18.02 -13.71
N SER A 129 -27.43 -16.69 -13.65
CA SER A 129 -26.99 -15.90 -14.79
C SER A 129 -25.55 -16.16 -15.23
N LEU A 130 -24.75 -16.83 -14.40
CA LEU A 130 -23.34 -17.11 -14.69
C LEU A 130 -23.12 -18.41 -15.47
N ASP A 131 -24.18 -19.17 -15.78
CA ASP A 131 -24.14 -20.42 -16.56
C ASP A 131 -23.02 -21.38 -16.10
N GLY A 132 -22.97 -21.63 -14.79
CA GLY A 132 -21.98 -22.52 -14.17
C GLY A 132 -20.61 -21.91 -13.88
N LYS A 133 -20.34 -20.64 -14.27
CA LYS A 133 -19.15 -19.92 -13.80
C LYS A 133 -19.31 -19.54 -12.32
N LEU A 134 -18.24 -19.69 -11.55
CA LEU A 134 -18.28 -19.38 -10.11
C LEU A 134 -17.62 -18.03 -9.78
N PRO A 135 -18.23 -17.22 -8.89
CA PRO A 135 -17.57 -16.05 -8.32
C PRO A 135 -16.27 -16.41 -7.60
N THR A 136 -15.26 -15.57 -7.72
CA THR A 136 -13.96 -15.76 -7.05
C THR A 136 -13.81 -14.80 -5.87
N ALA A 137 -13.61 -15.34 -4.68
CA ALA A 137 -13.29 -14.55 -3.50
C ALA A 137 -11.83 -14.06 -3.55
N GLU A 138 -11.62 -12.75 -3.44
CA GLU A 138 -10.28 -12.17 -3.39
C GLU A 138 -9.88 -11.82 -1.96
N PHE A 139 -8.65 -12.20 -1.61
CA PHE A 139 -8.02 -11.85 -0.33
C PHE A 139 -6.70 -11.11 -0.57
N ARG A 140 -6.32 -10.28 0.40
CA ARG A 140 -5.02 -9.61 0.45
C ARG A 140 -4.18 -10.23 1.57
N PRO A 141 -3.03 -10.82 1.27
CA PRO A 141 -2.11 -11.25 2.31
C PRO A 141 -1.51 -10.04 3.04
N VAL A 142 -1.43 -10.13 4.36
CA VAL A 142 -0.79 -9.15 5.25
C VAL A 142 0.18 -9.84 6.20
N ALA A 143 1.18 -9.12 6.66
CA ALA A 143 2.10 -9.63 7.67
C ALA A 143 1.40 -9.79 9.01
N LEU A 144 1.55 -10.95 9.64
CA LEU A 144 1.28 -11.19 11.06
C LEU A 144 2.60 -11.56 11.73
N PHE A 145 3.51 -10.58 11.78
CA PHE A 145 4.85 -10.80 12.29
C PHE A 145 4.86 -10.98 13.81
N THR A 146 5.94 -11.56 14.34
CA THR A 146 6.18 -11.50 15.78
C THR A 146 6.49 -10.06 16.21
N VAL A 147 6.29 -9.74 17.49
CA VAL A 147 6.68 -8.42 18.03
C VAL A 147 8.16 -8.14 17.77
N ASN A 148 9.04 -9.15 17.92
CA ASN A 148 10.46 -9.04 17.59
C ASN A 148 10.69 -8.61 16.13
N MET A 149 9.98 -9.22 15.17
CA MET A 149 10.15 -8.87 13.76
C MET A 149 9.60 -7.46 13.44
N TYR A 150 8.54 -6.98 14.11
CA TYR A 150 8.15 -5.55 14.00
C TYR A 150 9.20 -4.60 14.57
N VAL A 151 9.80 -4.94 15.72
CA VAL A 151 10.91 -4.17 16.31
C VAL A 151 12.08 -4.14 15.34
N VAL A 152 12.44 -5.27 14.71
CA VAL A 152 13.51 -5.38 13.71
C VAL A 152 13.21 -4.54 12.47
N CYS A 153 11.97 -4.52 11.97
CA CYS A 153 11.57 -3.64 10.87
C CYS A 153 11.75 -2.15 11.22
N ALA A 154 11.33 -1.74 12.42
CA ALA A 154 11.51 -0.36 12.89
C ALA A 154 12.99 -0.02 13.15
N LEU A 155 13.77 -0.98 13.65
CA LEU A 155 15.21 -0.84 13.84
C LEU A 155 15.91 -0.61 12.50
N TRP A 156 15.58 -1.39 11.47
CA TRP A 156 16.11 -1.18 10.14
C TRP A 156 15.76 0.20 9.58
N VAL A 157 14.54 0.69 9.80
CA VAL A 157 14.19 2.07 9.43
C VAL A 157 15.05 3.10 10.16
N ASN A 158 15.28 2.91 11.46
CA ASN A 158 16.08 3.82 12.29
C ASN A 158 17.56 3.85 11.91
N LEU A 159 18.13 2.71 11.51
CA LEU A 159 19.55 2.57 11.19
C LEU A 159 19.87 2.83 9.71
N VAL A 160 19.03 2.32 8.78
CA VAL A 160 19.36 2.28 7.35
C VAL A 160 18.23 2.80 6.47
N GLY A 161 16.99 2.36 6.69
CA GLY A 161 15.84 2.65 5.84
C GLY A 161 15.57 4.14 5.65
N HIS A 162 15.88 4.96 6.65
CA HIS A 162 15.74 6.41 6.53
C HIS A 162 16.68 7.04 5.47
N MET A 163 17.82 6.43 5.15
CA MET A 163 18.72 6.90 4.10
C MET A 163 18.10 6.66 2.71
N PHE A 164 17.42 5.53 2.52
CA PHE A 164 16.67 5.24 1.31
C PHE A 164 15.48 6.20 1.12
N ASP A 165 14.69 6.47 2.17
CA ASP A 165 13.60 7.47 2.10
C ASP A 165 14.10 8.90 1.82
N ALA A 166 15.35 9.21 2.17
CA ALA A 166 15.94 10.53 1.90
C ALA A 166 16.20 10.75 0.41
N CYS A 167 16.40 9.67 -0.35
CA CYS A 167 16.58 9.67 -1.81
C CYS A 167 15.28 9.92 -2.59
N LEU A 168 14.11 9.88 -1.93
CA LEU A 168 12.82 10.17 -2.54
C LEU A 168 12.60 11.67 -2.70
N ASP A 169 12.26 12.07 -3.92
CA ASP A 169 11.94 13.45 -4.26
C ASP A 169 10.64 13.92 -3.59
N ARG A 170 10.33 15.22 -3.73
CA ARG A 170 9.12 15.84 -3.16
C ARG A 170 7.82 15.35 -3.82
N SER A 171 7.90 14.74 -4.99
CA SER A 171 6.79 14.13 -5.72
C SER A 171 6.26 12.87 -5.05
N ALA A 172 7.09 12.12 -4.32
CA ALA A 172 6.67 10.98 -3.50
C ALA A 172 6.10 11.47 -2.15
N ARG A 173 4.78 11.36 -1.97
CA ARG A 173 4.04 11.89 -0.81
C ARG A 173 3.63 10.81 0.19
N GLY A 174 3.30 9.62 -0.31
CA GLY A 174 2.85 8.50 0.50
C GLY A 174 3.99 7.83 1.26
N SER A 175 3.67 7.23 2.41
CA SER A 175 4.60 6.45 3.25
C SER A 175 5.96 7.11 3.49
N ARG A 176 5.97 8.44 3.68
CA ARG A 176 7.19 9.21 3.99
C ARG A 176 7.46 9.25 5.48
N LEU A 177 8.73 9.13 5.85
CA LEU A 177 9.16 9.21 7.24
C LEU A 177 8.98 10.62 7.82
N ARG A 178 8.80 10.68 9.15
CA ARG A 178 8.85 11.93 9.91
C ARG A 178 10.29 12.43 9.93
N ARG A 179 10.46 13.69 9.54
CA ARG A 179 11.74 14.34 9.41
C ARG A 179 11.71 15.70 10.10
N LEU A 180 12.82 16.09 10.69
CA LEU A 180 13.04 17.43 11.21
C LEU A 180 13.06 18.44 10.06
N ARG A 181 12.82 19.71 10.39
CA ARG A 181 12.85 20.77 9.39
C ARG A 181 14.26 20.84 8.80
N LYS A 182 14.32 20.85 7.48
CA LYS A 182 15.55 20.93 6.71
C LYS A 182 16.30 22.23 7.03
N THR A 183 17.60 22.12 7.32
CA THR A 183 18.53 23.26 7.37
C THR A 183 19.04 23.58 5.96
N SER A 184 19.50 24.81 5.71
CA SER A 184 19.90 25.31 4.38
C SER A 184 20.98 24.47 3.68
N GLU A 185 21.81 23.75 4.43
CA GLU A 185 23.00 23.04 3.94
C GLU A 185 22.74 21.59 3.50
N GLN A 186 21.59 21.00 3.84
CA GLN A 186 21.34 19.58 3.56
C GLN A 186 20.94 19.35 2.09
N LEU A 187 21.52 18.34 1.42
CA LEU A 187 20.98 17.82 0.16
C LEU A 187 19.87 16.79 0.47
N GLY A 188 18.82 16.74 -0.35
CA GLY A 188 17.69 15.82 -0.13
C GLY A 188 16.71 16.23 0.96
N ALA A 189 16.19 15.25 1.70
CA ALA A 189 15.19 15.42 2.77
C ALA A 189 15.87 15.75 4.12
N GLY A 190 15.15 16.43 5.02
CA GLY A 190 15.66 16.76 6.36
C GLY A 190 15.98 15.51 7.20
N GLU A 191 16.70 15.70 8.30
CA GLU A 191 17.11 14.60 9.20
C GLU A 191 15.92 13.75 9.68
N TYR A 192 16.12 12.43 9.79
CA TYR A 192 15.10 11.52 10.29
C TYR A 192 14.81 11.78 11.77
N HIS A 193 13.53 11.92 12.12
CA HIS A 193 13.12 12.24 13.49
C HIS A 193 13.10 10.97 14.35
N ARG A 194 14.28 10.58 14.86
CA ARG A 194 14.50 9.36 15.66
C ARG A 194 13.59 9.30 16.90
N THR A 195 13.40 10.41 17.60
CA THR A 195 12.63 10.48 18.85
C THR A 195 11.13 10.70 18.68
N ALA A 196 10.62 10.89 17.46
CA ALA A 196 9.18 11.03 17.25
C ALA A 196 8.41 9.76 17.66
N PRO A 197 7.14 9.83 18.08
CA PRO A 197 6.37 8.66 18.52
C PRO A 197 6.31 7.51 17.50
N GLY A 198 6.05 7.81 16.22
CA GLY A 198 6.01 6.83 15.13
C GLY A 198 6.97 7.18 13.99
N SER A 199 7.17 6.26 13.06
CA SER A 199 8.13 6.42 11.96
C SER A 199 7.57 7.30 10.84
N PHE A 200 6.27 7.16 10.54
CA PHE A 200 5.63 7.74 9.36
C PHE A 200 4.78 8.98 9.66
N LYS A 201 4.65 9.85 8.65
CA LYS A 201 3.69 10.95 8.69
C LYS A 201 2.24 10.39 8.63
N PRO A 202 1.25 11.07 9.25
CA PRO A 202 -0.14 10.63 9.18
C PRO A 202 -0.66 10.55 7.74
N TYR A 203 -1.36 9.45 7.41
CA TYR A 203 -1.82 9.16 6.06
C TYR A 203 -2.84 10.18 5.54
N ILE A 204 -3.88 10.45 6.33
CA ILE A 204 -5.12 11.14 5.93
C ILE A 204 -4.85 12.54 5.39
N HIS A 205 -4.13 13.37 6.16
CA HIS A 205 -3.84 14.75 5.75
C HIS A 205 -2.96 14.81 4.50
N GLY A 206 -1.98 13.90 4.39
CA GLY A 206 -1.10 13.83 3.22
C GLY A 206 -1.88 13.49 1.95
N TYR A 207 -2.84 12.58 2.04
CA TYR A 207 -3.65 12.12 0.91
C TYR A 207 -4.59 13.21 0.39
N LYS A 208 -5.31 13.88 1.30
CA LYS A 208 -6.19 15.02 0.95
C LYS A 208 -5.38 16.15 0.30
N ALA A 209 -4.22 16.49 0.86
CA ALA A 209 -3.36 17.52 0.31
C ALA A 209 -2.79 17.15 -1.08
N TRP A 210 -2.40 15.89 -1.29
CA TRP A 210 -1.91 15.37 -2.57
C TRP A 210 -2.97 15.50 -3.67
N ARG A 211 -4.22 15.06 -3.42
CA ARG A 211 -5.31 15.20 -4.38
C ARG A 211 -5.66 16.67 -4.64
N GLY A 212 -5.87 17.44 -3.58
CA GLY A 212 -6.28 18.84 -3.69
C GLY A 212 -5.27 19.71 -4.44
N LYS A 213 -3.96 19.41 -4.35
CA LYS A 213 -2.94 20.12 -5.14
C LYS A 213 -3.06 19.84 -6.63
N GLY A 214 -3.32 18.59 -7.02
CA GLY A 214 -3.53 18.25 -8.43
C GLY A 214 -4.80 18.89 -9.01
N LEU A 215 -5.92 18.88 -8.26
CA LEU A 215 -7.16 19.56 -8.68
C LEU A 215 -6.96 21.08 -8.84
N ARG A 216 -6.22 21.72 -7.93
CA ARG A 216 -5.87 23.14 -8.08
C ARG A 216 -4.98 23.42 -9.28
N ALA A 217 -4.01 22.55 -9.57
CA ALA A 217 -3.19 22.68 -10.78
C ALA A 217 -4.04 22.63 -12.06
N ILE A 218 -5.04 21.75 -12.12
CA ILE A 218 -6.00 21.71 -13.23
C ILE A 218 -6.77 23.03 -13.33
N ARG A 219 -7.35 23.52 -12.22
CA ARG A 219 -8.09 24.80 -12.22
C ARG A 219 -7.28 25.97 -12.74
N ASN A 220 -6.03 26.09 -12.28
CA ASN A 220 -5.17 27.20 -12.68
C ASN A 220 -4.91 27.19 -14.19
N GLU A 221 -4.71 26.01 -14.79
CA GLU A 221 -4.53 25.90 -16.24
C GLU A 221 -5.83 26.21 -17.00
N LEU A 222 -6.98 25.71 -16.55
CA LEU A 222 -8.27 26.00 -17.17
C LEU A 222 -8.64 27.49 -17.10
N ALA A 223 -8.32 28.17 -15.99
CA ALA A 223 -8.54 29.61 -15.82
C ALA A 223 -7.70 30.46 -16.79
N GLU A 224 -6.58 29.93 -17.27
CA GLU A 224 -5.74 30.56 -18.28
C GLU A 224 -6.03 30.02 -19.70
N ASP A 225 -7.22 29.44 -19.91
CA ASP A 225 -7.72 28.83 -21.15
C ASP A 225 -6.78 27.76 -21.76
N ARG A 226 -6.02 27.08 -20.90
CA ARG A 226 -5.14 25.98 -21.30
C ARG A 226 -5.82 24.64 -21.07
N ARG A 227 -5.84 23.83 -22.13
CA ARG A 227 -6.36 22.46 -22.10
C ARG A 227 -5.39 21.54 -21.38
N VAL A 228 -5.92 20.62 -20.58
CA VAL A 228 -5.12 19.67 -19.80
C VAL A 228 -5.64 18.25 -19.90
N VAL A 229 -4.71 17.30 -19.78
CA VAL A 229 -4.99 15.88 -19.59
C VAL A 229 -4.63 15.50 -18.16
N ALA A 230 -5.63 15.13 -17.38
CA ALA A 230 -5.44 14.61 -16.02
C ALA A 230 -5.50 13.08 -16.04
N ILE A 231 -4.51 12.44 -15.43
CA ILE A 231 -4.33 10.99 -15.44
C ILE A 231 -4.13 10.49 -14.00
N THR A 232 -4.92 9.50 -13.60
CA THR A 232 -4.69 8.72 -12.38
C THR A 232 -4.44 7.26 -12.72
N MET A 233 -3.41 6.67 -12.12
CA MET A 233 -3.01 5.28 -12.35
C MET A 233 -2.45 4.63 -11.08
N ASP A 234 -2.68 3.33 -10.91
CA ASP A 234 -2.14 2.50 -9.83
C ASP A 234 -1.45 1.25 -10.39
N LEU A 235 -0.49 0.70 -9.64
CA LEU A 235 0.16 -0.55 -9.98
C LEU A 235 -0.64 -1.74 -9.46
N LYS A 236 -0.81 -2.77 -10.31
CA LYS A 236 -1.50 -3.99 -9.92
C LYS A 236 -0.72 -4.72 -8.82
N ALA A 237 -1.40 -4.97 -7.70
CA ALA A 237 -0.88 -5.79 -6.59
C ALA A 237 0.52 -5.38 -6.12
N PHE A 238 0.80 -4.07 -6.13
CA PHE A 238 2.16 -3.50 -6.05
C PHE A 238 3.11 -4.20 -5.08
N TYR A 239 2.75 -4.34 -3.80
CA TYR A 239 3.62 -4.98 -2.80
C TYR A 239 3.95 -6.44 -3.16
N HIS A 240 2.97 -7.22 -3.60
CA HIS A 240 3.14 -8.64 -3.92
C HIS A 240 3.83 -8.87 -5.28
N SER A 241 4.09 -7.80 -6.03
CA SER A 241 4.75 -7.83 -7.32
C SER A 241 6.22 -7.43 -7.26
N ILE A 242 6.79 -7.29 -6.06
CA ILE A 242 8.16 -6.81 -5.86
C ILE A 242 9.06 -7.95 -5.39
N ASP A 243 10.24 -8.05 -5.99
CA ASP A 243 11.37 -8.78 -5.44
C ASP A 243 12.24 -7.82 -4.61
N PRO A 244 12.29 -7.93 -3.27
CA PRO A 244 12.98 -6.98 -2.41
C PRO A 244 14.50 -6.92 -2.64
N HIS A 245 15.12 -7.88 -3.32
CA HIS A 245 16.56 -7.87 -3.60
C HIS A 245 17.02 -6.66 -4.41
N PHE A 246 16.11 -6.00 -5.15
CA PHE A 246 16.45 -4.81 -5.94
C PHE A 246 17.15 -3.73 -5.08
N ILE A 247 16.81 -3.61 -3.79
CA ILE A 247 17.30 -2.53 -2.92
C ILE A 247 18.81 -2.60 -2.67
N LEU A 248 19.41 -3.78 -2.85
CA LEU A 248 20.84 -4.04 -2.65
C LEU A 248 21.63 -3.95 -3.96
N ARG A 249 20.98 -3.79 -5.10
CA ARG A 249 21.64 -3.80 -6.41
C ARG A 249 22.44 -2.51 -6.64
N PRO A 250 23.69 -2.58 -7.12
CA PRO A 250 24.48 -1.39 -7.43
C PRO A 250 23.78 -0.43 -8.39
N GLU A 251 23.09 -0.96 -9.40
CA GLU A 251 22.34 -0.20 -10.40
C GLU A 251 21.20 0.59 -9.74
N PHE A 252 20.55 0.01 -8.72
CA PHE A 252 19.52 0.70 -7.96
C PHE A 252 20.10 1.83 -7.10
N LEU A 253 21.16 1.55 -6.34
CA LEU A 253 21.82 2.54 -5.48
C LEU A 253 22.32 3.74 -6.31
N GLN A 254 22.87 3.48 -7.49
CA GLN A 254 23.25 4.51 -8.45
C GLN A 254 22.02 5.27 -8.98
N ALA A 255 20.97 4.55 -9.40
CA ALA A 255 19.76 5.16 -9.93
C ALA A 255 19.13 6.14 -8.93
N ILE A 256 19.05 5.78 -7.64
CA ILE A 256 18.52 6.66 -6.58
C ILE A 256 19.50 7.71 -6.08
N ARG A 257 20.74 7.72 -6.60
CA ARG A 257 21.82 8.64 -6.20
C ARG A 257 22.16 8.50 -4.72
N PHE A 258 22.16 7.27 -4.19
CA PHE A 258 22.27 6.99 -2.76
C PHE A 258 23.47 7.69 -2.11
N ASN A 259 24.67 7.48 -2.66
CA ASN A 259 25.90 8.10 -2.16
C ASN A 259 25.83 9.63 -2.18
N ARG A 260 25.37 10.22 -3.29
CA ARG A 260 25.28 11.68 -3.42
C ARG A 260 24.31 12.32 -2.42
N ILE A 261 23.22 11.64 -2.10
CA ILE A 261 22.22 12.15 -1.15
C ILE A 261 22.68 11.98 0.30
N ASN A 262 23.33 10.85 0.63
CA ASN A 262 23.71 10.52 2.00
C ASN A 262 25.17 10.87 2.33
N GLY A 263 25.96 11.31 1.36
CA GLY A 263 27.39 11.64 1.50
C GLY A 263 28.33 10.43 1.54
N ARG A 264 27.80 9.19 1.47
CA ARG A 264 28.56 7.94 1.48
C ARG A 264 27.73 6.75 0.99
N ASP A 265 28.41 5.67 0.64
CA ASP A 265 27.79 4.36 0.42
C ASP A 265 27.39 3.68 1.74
N LEU A 266 26.62 2.60 1.63
CA LEU A 266 26.28 1.73 2.76
C LEU A 266 27.56 1.17 3.37
N THR A 267 27.64 1.16 4.70
CA THR A 267 28.70 0.41 5.39
C THR A 267 28.45 -1.09 5.23
N PHE A 268 29.46 -1.90 5.56
CA PHE A 268 29.33 -3.35 5.57
C PHE A 268 28.16 -3.82 6.45
N GLU A 269 28.02 -3.27 7.66
CA GLU A 269 26.95 -3.65 8.60
C GLU A 269 25.56 -3.21 8.13
N GLU A 270 25.44 -2.05 7.49
CA GLU A 270 24.17 -1.57 6.93
C GLU A 270 23.72 -2.43 5.73
N PHE A 271 24.66 -2.81 4.86
CA PHE A 271 24.41 -3.73 3.76
C PHE A 271 24.03 -5.12 4.27
N ALA A 272 24.81 -5.64 5.23
CA ALA A 272 24.56 -6.91 5.93
C ALA A 272 23.15 -6.96 6.52
N PHE A 273 22.79 -5.96 7.33
CA PHE A 273 21.49 -5.90 7.97
C PHE A 273 20.34 -5.75 6.98
N THR A 274 20.52 -4.91 5.95
CA THR A 274 19.53 -4.78 4.87
C THR A 274 19.33 -6.09 4.13
N LYS A 275 20.40 -6.86 3.89
CA LYS A 275 20.30 -8.19 3.32
C LYS A 275 19.50 -9.14 4.21
N GLN A 276 19.78 -9.20 5.51
CA GLN A 276 18.99 -10.04 6.42
C GLN A 276 17.50 -9.69 6.39
N ILE A 277 17.15 -8.40 6.37
CA ILE A 277 15.75 -7.93 6.25
C ILE A 277 15.11 -8.37 4.94
N VAL A 278 15.82 -8.23 3.81
CA VAL A 278 15.36 -8.65 2.48
C VAL A 278 15.08 -10.16 2.47
N GLU A 279 16.00 -10.97 3.00
CA GLU A 279 15.83 -12.42 3.07
C GLU A 279 14.64 -12.81 3.97
N ALA A 280 14.42 -12.12 5.09
CA ALA A 280 13.25 -12.34 5.94
C ALA A 280 11.94 -12.09 5.18
N PHE A 281 11.87 -11.04 4.35
CA PHE A 281 10.69 -10.78 3.51
C PHE A 281 10.49 -11.85 2.44
N VAL A 282 11.58 -12.38 1.87
CA VAL A 282 11.52 -13.47 0.90
C VAL A 282 11.01 -14.75 1.56
N VAL A 283 11.54 -15.12 2.72
CA VAL A 283 11.10 -16.29 3.49
C VAL A 283 9.63 -16.17 3.84
N TRP A 284 9.19 -15.01 4.34
CA TRP A 284 7.78 -14.75 4.58
C TRP A 284 6.94 -14.88 3.31
N GLY A 285 7.34 -14.22 2.22
CA GLY A 285 6.59 -14.25 0.96
C GLY A 285 6.46 -15.66 0.41
N ARG A 286 7.53 -16.46 0.45
CA ARG A 286 7.55 -17.86 0.01
C ARG A 286 6.75 -18.80 0.91
N SER A 287 6.42 -18.40 2.14
CA SER A 287 5.52 -19.17 3.02
C SER A 287 4.04 -19.05 2.64
N LEU A 288 3.68 -18.08 1.78
CA LEU A 288 2.29 -17.86 1.36
C LEU A 288 1.79 -19.02 0.47
N PRO A 289 0.64 -19.64 0.79
CA PRO A 289 0.21 -20.90 0.18
C PRO A 289 -0.21 -20.78 -1.29
N HIS A 290 -0.54 -19.57 -1.76
CA HIS A 290 -0.97 -19.32 -3.15
C HIS A 290 0.06 -18.49 -3.95
N LEU A 291 1.26 -18.28 -3.39
CA LEU A 291 2.30 -17.59 -4.13
C LEU A 291 2.76 -18.47 -5.29
N ASN A 292 2.75 -17.93 -6.51
CA ASN A 292 3.39 -18.59 -7.64
C ASN A 292 4.90 -18.72 -7.36
N PRO A 293 5.48 -19.93 -7.30
CA PRO A 293 6.91 -20.11 -7.04
C PRO A 293 7.81 -19.39 -8.06
N GLN A 294 7.33 -19.22 -9.29
CA GLN A 294 8.02 -18.52 -10.37
C GLN A 294 7.75 -17.00 -10.37
N GLY A 295 6.83 -16.53 -9.52
CA GLY A 295 6.52 -15.12 -9.36
C GLY A 295 7.44 -14.40 -8.38
N PRO A 296 7.32 -13.05 -8.31
CA PRO A 296 7.99 -12.26 -7.28
C PRO A 296 7.65 -12.80 -5.88
N PRO A 297 8.61 -12.83 -4.94
CA PRO A 297 8.32 -13.24 -3.56
C PRO A 297 7.31 -12.32 -2.87
N GLY A 298 7.27 -11.05 -3.27
CA GLY A 298 6.39 -10.04 -2.71
C GLY A 298 6.92 -9.43 -1.41
N LEU A 299 6.39 -8.27 -1.07
CA LEU A 299 6.66 -7.56 0.17
C LEU A 299 5.51 -7.76 1.17
N PRO A 300 5.83 -7.90 2.47
CA PRO A 300 4.82 -7.95 3.52
C PRO A 300 4.09 -6.62 3.64
N VAL A 301 2.75 -6.68 3.65
CA VAL A 301 1.90 -5.50 3.88
C VAL A 301 1.69 -5.34 5.38
N GLY A 302 1.86 -4.11 5.88
CA GLY A 302 1.56 -3.75 7.27
C GLY A 302 2.77 -3.64 8.21
N ALA A 303 4.00 -3.78 7.72
CA ALA A 303 5.21 -3.50 8.50
C ALA A 303 5.92 -2.22 8.01
N SER A 304 6.74 -1.60 8.86
CA SER A 304 7.40 -0.33 8.58
C SER A 304 8.46 -0.42 7.47
N ALA A 305 9.36 -1.41 7.53
CA ALA A 305 10.43 -1.58 6.57
C ALA A 305 9.94 -1.86 5.13
N PRO A 306 8.99 -2.79 4.88
CA PRO A 306 8.45 -3.03 3.54
C PRO A 306 7.86 -1.79 2.87
N ARG A 307 7.25 -0.88 3.64
CA ARG A 307 6.72 0.37 3.10
C ARG A 307 7.82 1.22 2.48
N ILE A 308 8.99 1.31 3.11
CA ILE A 308 10.13 2.05 2.56
C ILE A 308 10.65 1.33 1.32
N VAL A 309 10.89 0.02 1.41
CA VAL A 309 11.38 -0.78 0.28
C VAL A 309 10.47 -0.59 -0.94
N ALA A 310 9.16 -0.80 -0.80
CA ALA A 310 8.22 -0.59 -1.91
C ALA A 310 8.26 0.85 -2.46
N ASN A 311 8.30 1.84 -1.57
CA ASN A 311 8.23 3.25 -1.95
C ASN A 311 9.47 3.69 -2.75
N VAL A 312 10.67 3.20 -2.42
CA VAL A 312 11.92 3.63 -3.08
C VAL A 312 12.15 3.00 -4.44
N LEU A 313 11.50 1.87 -4.74
CA LEU A 313 11.55 1.23 -6.06
C LEU A 313 11.18 2.18 -7.21
N LEU A 314 10.21 3.07 -6.95
CA LEU A 314 9.66 4.01 -7.94
C LEU A 314 10.40 5.35 -7.98
N ALA A 315 11.49 5.53 -7.23
CA ALA A 315 12.21 6.80 -7.16
C ALA A 315 12.77 7.25 -8.53
N GLU A 316 13.20 6.31 -9.38
CA GLU A 316 13.64 6.65 -10.74
C GLU A 316 12.46 7.04 -11.64
N PHE A 317 11.34 6.33 -11.55
CA PHE A 317 10.12 6.69 -12.25
C PHE A 317 9.67 8.12 -11.90
N ASP A 318 9.69 8.47 -10.61
CA ASP A 318 9.33 9.80 -10.14
C ASP A 318 10.16 10.90 -10.83
N ARG A 319 11.47 10.67 -10.98
CA ARG A 319 12.38 11.60 -11.65
C ARG A 319 12.12 11.68 -13.14
N ARG A 320 12.02 10.54 -13.81
CA ARG A 320 11.81 10.49 -15.27
C ARG A 320 10.44 11.06 -15.65
N ALA A 321 9.41 10.81 -14.85
CA ALA A 321 8.09 11.41 -15.06
C ALA A 321 8.18 12.94 -15.02
N GLN A 322 8.88 13.51 -14.04
CA GLN A 322 9.06 14.97 -13.95
C GLN A 322 9.92 15.52 -15.09
N SER A 323 11.09 14.93 -15.36
CA SER A 323 12.04 15.46 -16.35
C SER A 323 11.61 15.24 -17.79
N SER A 324 11.00 14.09 -18.08
CA SER A 324 10.71 13.67 -19.44
C SER A 324 9.29 14.00 -19.87
N LEU A 325 8.32 14.16 -18.96
CA LEU A 325 6.94 14.53 -19.34
C LEU A 325 6.66 16.03 -19.25
N ASP A 326 7.46 16.77 -18.49
CA ASP A 326 7.22 18.20 -18.17
C ASP A 326 5.77 18.48 -17.70
N PRO A 327 5.34 17.84 -16.59
CA PRO A 327 3.95 17.92 -16.17
C PRO A 327 3.64 19.24 -15.45
N VAL A 328 2.41 19.74 -15.64
CA VAL A 328 1.84 20.80 -14.80
C VAL A 328 1.83 20.35 -13.34
N TYR A 329 1.47 19.08 -13.12
CA TYR A 329 1.49 18.46 -11.81
C TYR A 329 1.86 16.99 -11.92
N TYR A 330 2.81 16.56 -11.10
CA TYR A 330 3.10 15.15 -10.88
C TYR A 330 3.38 14.88 -9.42
N SER A 331 2.72 13.86 -8.88
CA SER A 331 2.99 13.37 -7.55
C SER A 331 2.39 11.99 -7.37
N ARG A 332 3.02 11.13 -6.57
CA ARG A 332 2.44 9.84 -6.20
C ARG A 332 2.27 9.67 -4.69
N TYR A 333 1.29 8.87 -4.33
CA TYR A 333 1.02 8.42 -2.98
C TYR A 333 1.22 6.91 -2.90
N VAL A 334 2.46 6.48 -2.58
CA VAL A 334 2.88 5.08 -2.76
C VAL A 334 2.75 4.69 -4.23
N ASP A 335 1.87 3.78 -4.63
CA ASP A 335 1.65 3.36 -6.02
C ASP A 335 0.59 4.19 -6.76
N ASP A 336 -0.24 4.95 -6.04
CA ASP A 336 -1.23 5.86 -6.64
C ASP A 336 -0.53 7.07 -7.27
N ILE A 337 -0.53 7.17 -8.61
CA ILE A 337 0.07 8.28 -9.35
C ILE A 337 -1.01 9.23 -9.83
N PHE A 338 -0.76 10.54 -9.68
CA PHE A 338 -1.56 11.61 -10.26
C PHE A 338 -0.68 12.52 -11.09
N LEU A 339 -1.01 12.61 -12.38
CA LEU A 339 -0.28 13.32 -13.41
C LEU A 339 -1.23 14.27 -14.15
N VAL A 340 -0.79 15.50 -14.40
CA VAL A 340 -1.50 16.51 -15.20
C VAL A 340 -0.54 17.03 -16.25
N LEU A 341 -0.91 16.90 -17.51
CA LEU A 341 -0.16 17.36 -18.68
C LEU A 341 -0.96 18.45 -19.40
N ARG A 342 -0.26 19.37 -20.08
CA ARG A 342 -0.90 20.25 -21.06
C ARG A 342 -1.26 19.44 -22.30
N ASP A 343 -2.45 19.65 -22.86
CA ASP A 343 -2.81 19.07 -24.14
C ASP A 343 -2.35 19.97 -25.29
N ASN A 344 -1.50 19.43 -26.15
CA ASN A 344 -1.00 20.10 -27.34
C ASN A 344 -1.87 19.77 -28.57
N GLY A 345 -3.11 19.30 -28.35
CA GLY A 345 -4.08 18.91 -29.37
C GLY A 345 -3.87 17.50 -29.96
N ARG A 346 -2.85 16.77 -29.49
CA ARG A 346 -2.46 15.42 -29.97
C ARG A 346 -2.97 14.29 -29.07
N MET A 347 -3.47 14.60 -27.87
CA MET A 347 -3.87 13.63 -26.85
C MET A 347 -5.39 13.42 -26.81
N ARG A 348 -6.00 13.13 -27.98
CA ARG A 348 -7.46 13.09 -28.14
C ARG A 348 -8.14 11.79 -27.70
N THR A 349 -7.38 10.72 -27.42
CA THR A 349 -7.92 9.44 -26.93
C THR A 349 -7.04 8.89 -25.82
N ALA A 350 -7.60 7.99 -25.00
CA ALA A 350 -6.87 7.30 -23.95
C ALA A 350 -5.63 6.59 -24.51
N GLU A 351 -5.76 5.90 -25.64
CA GLU A 351 -4.66 5.20 -26.31
C GLU A 351 -3.54 6.16 -26.71
N ARG A 352 -3.88 7.34 -27.25
CA ARG A 352 -2.89 8.36 -27.64
C ARG A 352 -2.17 8.95 -26.44
N VAL A 353 -2.88 9.15 -25.32
CA VAL A 353 -2.29 9.59 -24.05
C VAL A 353 -1.28 8.56 -23.55
N LEU A 354 -1.67 7.28 -23.52
CA LEU A 354 -0.78 6.21 -23.05
C LEU A 354 0.42 6.00 -23.97
N GLN A 355 0.21 6.11 -25.29
CA GLN A 355 1.31 6.11 -26.25
C GLN A 355 2.27 7.27 -26.00
N HIS A 356 1.75 8.48 -25.71
CA HIS A 356 2.59 9.62 -25.38
C HIS A 356 3.45 9.36 -24.14
N LEU A 357 2.89 8.75 -23.08
CA LEU A 357 3.66 8.37 -21.90
C LEU A 357 4.75 7.36 -22.24
N GLN A 358 4.41 6.34 -23.03
CA GLN A 358 5.38 5.34 -23.48
C GLN A 358 6.52 5.97 -24.27
N ASP A 359 6.22 6.83 -25.25
CA ASP A 359 7.24 7.44 -26.10
C ASP A 359 8.24 8.29 -25.29
N ARG A 360 7.71 9.06 -24.32
CA ARG A 360 8.51 9.93 -23.44
C ARG A 360 9.26 9.15 -22.36
N LEU A 361 8.79 7.96 -21.98
CA LEU A 361 9.36 7.11 -20.94
C LEU A 361 9.87 5.76 -21.49
N LYS A 362 10.19 5.68 -22.79
CA LYS A 362 10.46 4.43 -23.54
C LYS A 362 11.48 3.48 -22.91
N HIS A 363 12.41 4.03 -22.14
CA HIS A 363 13.47 3.29 -21.47
C HIS A 363 12.99 2.54 -20.22
N ILE A 364 11.85 2.93 -19.66
CA ILE A 364 11.32 2.35 -18.42
C ILE A 364 9.85 1.92 -18.51
N LEU A 365 9.11 2.34 -19.54
CA LEU A 365 7.68 2.07 -19.69
C LEU A 365 7.42 1.49 -21.09
N GLN A 366 6.87 0.27 -21.13
CA GLN A 366 6.63 -0.46 -22.38
C GLN A 366 5.29 -1.19 -22.33
N TRP A 367 4.65 -1.41 -23.49
CA TRP A 367 3.50 -2.32 -23.55
C TRP A 367 3.97 -3.76 -23.39
N ASN A 368 3.14 -4.57 -22.73
CA ASN A 368 3.24 -6.02 -22.86
C ASN A 368 2.82 -6.49 -24.26
N GLU A 369 3.06 -7.76 -24.57
CA GLU A 369 2.88 -8.35 -25.92
C GLU A 369 1.44 -8.19 -26.46
N ASP A 370 0.44 -8.36 -25.60
CA ASP A 370 -0.99 -8.23 -25.95
C ASP A 370 -1.50 -6.77 -25.91
N LYS A 371 -0.65 -5.79 -25.59
CA LYS A 371 -0.98 -4.36 -25.39
C LYS A 371 -2.13 -4.12 -24.40
N SER A 372 -2.32 -5.02 -23.43
CA SER A 372 -3.37 -4.88 -22.40
C SER A 372 -2.91 -4.05 -21.20
N SER A 373 -1.60 -3.98 -20.96
CA SER A 373 -1.01 -3.33 -19.78
C SER A 373 0.32 -2.65 -20.11
N LEU A 374 0.60 -1.54 -19.42
CA LEU A 374 1.93 -0.91 -19.45
C LEU A 374 2.80 -1.52 -18.34
N VAL A 375 3.99 -1.99 -18.71
CA VAL A 375 4.98 -2.60 -17.84
C VAL A 375 6.07 -1.58 -17.50
N LEU A 376 6.37 -1.45 -16.21
CA LEU A 376 7.53 -0.71 -15.73
C LEU A 376 8.73 -1.63 -15.58
N ASN A 377 9.79 -1.35 -16.34
CA ASN A 377 11.04 -2.12 -16.34
C ASN A 377 12.22 -1.21 -16.01
N PHE A 378 12.90 -1.49 -14.90
CA PHE A 378 14.16 -0.86 -14.53
C PHE A 378 15.30 -1.87 -14.64
N PRO A 379 16.55 -1.42 -14.87
CA PRO A 379 17.72 -2.32 -14.86
C PRO A 379 17.85 -3.14 -13.57
N TYR A 380 17.33 -2.61 -12.45
CA TYR A 380 17.38 -3.25 -11.14
C TYR A 380 16.11 -4.01 -10.75
N SER A 381 15.04 -3.97 -11.55
CA SER A 381 13.75 -4.56 -11.16
C SER A 381 13.50 -5.97 -11.72
N GLU A 382 14.57 -6.69 -12.07
CA GLU A 382 14.46 -8.11 -12.43
C GLU A 382 13.81 -8.89 -11.28
N GLY A 383 12.88 -9.79 -11.59
CA GLY A 383 12.09 -10.51 -10.58
C GLY A 383 10.89 -9.72 -10.05
N CYS A 384 10.71 -8.44 -10.44
CA CYS A 384 9.49 -7.67 -10.17
C CYS A 384 8.50 -7.76 -11.35
N ASN A 385 7.22 -7.56 -11.07
CA ASN A 385 6.15 -7.53 -12.08
C ASN A 385 5.30 -6.26 -11.95
N LEU A 386 5.82 -5.12 -12.41
CA LEU A 386 5.22 -3.81 -12.20
C LEU A 386 4.29 -3.43 -13.36
N LEU A 387 2.99 -3.59 -13.18
CA LEU A 387 1.99 -3.43 -14.26
C LEU A 387 0.96 -2.34 -13.95
N PHE A 388 0.79 -1.41 -14.90
CA PHE A 388 -0.38 -0.53 -14.96
C PHE A 388 -1.47 -1.19 -15.82
N GLN A 389 -2.58 -1.57 -15.21
CA GLN A 389 -3.70 -2.16 -15.94
C GLN A 389 -4.55 -1.09 -16.63
N LYS A 390 -4.84 -1.26 -17.93
CA LYS A 390 -5.67 -0.31 -18.71
C LYS A 390 -7.03 -0.05 -18.06
N LYS A 391 -7.71 -1.09 -17.56
CA LYS A 391 -9.04 -0.99 -16.89
C LYS A 391 -9.05 -0.09 -15.64
N LYS A 392 -7.89 0.16 -15.03
CA LYS A 392 -7.78 0.98 -13.82
C LYS A 392 -7.32 2.42 -14.09
N GLN A 393 -6.80 2.70 -15.27
CA GLN A 393 -6.33 4.04 -15.63
C GLN A 393 -7.53 4.94 -15.92
N ARG A 394 -7.51 6.14 -15.36
CA ARG A 394 -8.54 7.16 -15.62
C ARG A 394 -7.88 8.38 -16.21
N ILE A 395 -8.41 8.81 -17.34
CA ILE A 395 -7.85 9.87 -18.18
C ILE A 395 -8.99 10.84 -18.46
N PHE A 396 -8.79 12.10 -18.09
CA PHE A 396 -9.75 13.19 -18.32
C PHE A 396 -9.09 14.24 -19.19
N LEU A 397 -9.72 14.54 -20.32
CA LEU A 397 -9.37 15.69 -21.14
C LEU A 397 -10.28 16.84 -20.71
N LEU A 398 -9.70 17.92 -20.19
CA LEU A 398 -10.41 19.05 -19.61
C LEU A 398 -10.04 20.33 -20.37
N ALA A 399 -11.06 21.13 -20.70
CA ALA A 399 -10.91 22.38 -21.43
C ALA A 399 -12.05 23.35 -21.10
N GLY A 400 -11.74 24.64 -21.01
CA GLY A 400 -12.70 25.72 -20.82
C GLY A 400 -13.59 25.57 -19.58
N GLU A 401 -14.73 26.26 -19.61
CA GLU A 401 -15.71 26.31 -18.51
C GLU A 401 -16.36 24.94 -18.25
N ILE A 402 -16.69 24.18 -19.30
CA ILE A 402 -17.26 22.82 -19.17
C ILE A 402 -16.30 21.90 -18.40
N GLY A 403 -15.00 22.01 -18.66
CA GLY A 403 -13.98 21.27 -17.93
C GLY A 403 -13.89 21.67 -16.46
N ALA A 404 -14.11 22.96 -16.16
CA ALA A 404 -14.13 23.47 -14.79
C ALA A 404 -15.38 22.98 -14.03
N ASP A 405 -16.56 22.99 -14.67
CA ASP A 405 -17.81 22.50 -14.07
C ASP A 405 -17.73 21.00 -13.74
N LEU A 406 -17.13 20.20 -14.63
CA LEU A 406 -16.87 18.78 -14.37
C LEU A 406 -15.92 18.60 -13.19
N LEU A 407 -14.88 19.43 -13.09
CA LEU A 407 -13.93 19.39 -11.98
C LEU A 407 -14.59 19.77 -10.65
N ASP A 408 -15.48 20.75 -10.65
CA ASP A 408 -16.24 21.16 -9.47
C ASP A 408 -17.23 20.06 -9.04
N THR A 409 -17.85 19.38 -10.00
CA THR A 409 -18.68 18.19 -9.70
C THR A 409 -17.86 17.09 -9.04
N ILE A 410 -16.67 16.79 -9.57
CA ILE A 410 -15.74 15.80 -8.99
C ILE A 410 -15.31 16.24 -7.60
N GLN A 411 -14.96 17.51 -7.41
CA GLN A 411 -14.50 18.01 -6.12
C GLN A 411 -15.62 18.05 -5.07
N ASN A 412 -16.83 18.49 -5.43
CA ASN A 412 -17.97 18.50 -4.52
C ASN A 412 -18.28 17.07 -4.04
N GLN A 413 -18.23 16.07 -4.93
CA GLN A 413 -18.36 14.67 -4.53
C GLN A 413 -17.26 14.22 -3.55
N ILE A 414 -16.01 14.69 -3.74
CA ILE A 414 -14.89 14.40 -2.83
C ILE A 414 -15.06 15.12 -1.48
N ASP A 415 -15.51 16.37 -1.48
CA ASP A 415 -15.67 17.21 -0.28
C ASP A 415 -16.88 16.80 0.55
N GLU A 416 -17.98 16.34 -0.08
CA GLU A 416 -19.12 15.69 0.58
C GLU A 416 -18.73 14.39 1.31
N VAL A 417 -17.66 13.73 0.88
CA VAL A 417 -17.14 12.50 1.48
C VAL A 417 -16.05 12.76 2.52
N SER A 418 -15.32 13.88 2.40
CA SER A 418 -14.13 14.20 3.21
C SER A 418 -14.34 15.27 4.30
N SER A 419 -15.54 15.83 4.41
CA SER A 419 -15.87 16.82 5.43
C SER A 419 -16.19 16.13 6.76
N GLU A 420 -15.52 16.57 7.84
CA GLU A 420 -15.83 16.20 9.22
C GLU A 420 -17.26 16.58 9.64
N TRP A 421 -17.99 17.34 8.82
CA TRP A 421 -19.43 17.61 8.95
C TRP A 421 -20.30 16.34 8.97
N ARG A 422 -19.77 15.21 8.49
CA ARG A 422 -20.37 13.88 8.62
C ARG A 422 -20.32 13.29 10.03
N LEU A 423 -19.47 13.82 10.92
CA LEU A 423 -19.40 13.41 12.32
C LEU A 423 -20.58 13.98 13.13
N LEU A 424 -21.28 14.97 12.58
CA LEU A 424 -22.50 15.50 13.17
C LEU A 424 -23.70 14.77 12.57
N PRO A 425 -24.43 13.97 13.36
CA PRO A 425 -25.68 13.40 12.89
C PRO A 425 -26.66 14.53 12.53
N ASP A 426 -27.25 14.47 11.34
CA ASP A 426 -28.50 15.18 11.10
C ASP A 426 -29.59 14.51 11.96
N LEU A 427 -29.85 15.16 13.09
CA LEU A 427 -30.76 14.69 14.14
C LEU A 427 -32.17 14.46 13.57
N THR A 428 -32.60 15.28 12.61
CA THR A 428 -33.94 15.18 12.00
C THR A 428 -34.09 13.99 11.05
N ALA A 429 -32.98 13.48 10.52
CA ALA A 429 -32.97 12.33 9.62
C ALA A 429 -32.78 10.99 10.37
N LEU A 430 -32.35 11.01 11.63
CA LEU A 430 -32.21 9.80 12.48
C LEU A 430 -33.57 9.25 12.96
N GLU A 431 -34.58 10.09 13.03
CA GLU A 431 -35.91 9.73 13.53
C GLU A 431 -36.73 8.87 12.55
N LYS A 432 -36.40 8.87 11.24
CA LYS A 432 -37.32 8.35 10.21
C LYS A 432 -37.08 6.90 9.75
N SER A 433 -35.85 6.35 9.86
CA SER A 433 -35.51 4.91 9.78
C SER A 433 -34.01 4.70 9.47
N PRO A 434 -33.25 3.98 10.31
CA PRO A 434 -31.85 3.63 10.05
C PRO A 434 -31.64 2.79 8.77
N ALA A 435 -32.61 1.92 8.45
CA ALA A 435 -32.56 1.07 7.25
C ALA A 435 -32.75 1.88 5.96
N ALA A 436 -33.62 2.90 5.98
CA ALA A 436 -33.85 3.77 4.85
C ALA A 436 -32.56 4.49 4.42
N LYS A 437 -31.75 4.99 5.35
CA LYS A 437 -30.46 5.65 5.03
C LYS A 437 -29.46 4.71 4.35
N VAL A 438 -29.33 3.47 4.82
CA VAL A 438 -28.41 2.48 4.22
C VAL A 438 -28.89 2.07 2.82
N LEU A 439 -30.21 1.99 2.62
CA LEU A 439 -30.84 1.70 1.33
C LEU A 439 -30.77 2.89 0.36
N THR A 440 -30.93 4.13 0.81
CA THR A 440 -30.76 5.34 -0.03
C THR A 440 -29.32 5.50 -0.48
N ALA A 441 -28.34 5.22 0.40
CA ALA A 441 -26.92 5.12 0.01
C ALA A 441 -26.63 3.95 -0.94
N ALA A 442 -27.54 2.96 -1.04
CA ALA A 442 -27.44 1.82 -1.96
C ALA A 442 -28.13 2.04 -3.31
N ARG A 443 -29.13 2.95 -3.41
CA ARG A 443 -29.94 3.17 -4.63
C ARG A 443 -29.26 4.00 -5.73
N ASN A 444 -28.18 4.72 -5.46
CA ASN A 444 -27.47 5.53 -6.47
C ASN A 444 -26.51 4.71 -7.35
N SER A 445 -26.88 3.46 -7.67
CA SER A 445 -26.03 2.47 -8.37
C SER A 445 -26.15 2.49 -9.89
N THR A 446 -27.09 3.25 -10.46
CA THR A 446 -27.33 3.30 -11.90
C THR A 446 -27.08 4.71 -12.40
N GLU A 447 -25.84 5.00 -12.80
CA GLU A 447 -25.50 5.77 -14.02
C GLU A 447 -24.00 6.14 -14.10
N ARG A 448 -23.51 6.09 -15.35
CA ARG A 448 -22.11 6.13 -15.83
C ARG A 448 -21.26 7.27 -15.24
N ALA A 449 -20.19 6.91 -14.53
CA ALA A 449 -18.88 7.58 -14.40
C ALA A 449 -18.13 6.95 -13.20
N ASP A 450 -17.41 5.85 -13.47
CA ASP A 450 -17.19 4.83 -12.45
C ASP A 450 -15.70 4.66 -12.09
N THR A 451 -15.27 5.24 -10.95
CA THR A 451 -14.14 4.81 -10.09
C THR A 451 -13.96 5.70 -8.87
N LEU A 452 -14.11 7.03 -9.01
CA LEU A 452 -14.22 7.94 -7.86
C LEU A 452 -15.46 7.56 -7.03
N ARG A 453 -16.62 7.40 -7.69
CA ARG A 453 -17.87 6.94 -7.07
C ARG A 453 -17.78 5.60 -6.32
N LYS A 454 -17.09 4.58 -6.83
CA LYS A 454 -17.05 3.25 -6.18
C LYS A 454 -16.32 3.24 -4.83
N ALA A 455 -15.20 3.95 -4.70
CA ALA A 455 -14.50 4.09 -3.42
C ALA A 455 -15.29 4.98 -2.43
N ASP A 456 -16.01 5.97 -2.96
CA ASP A 456 -16.72 7.00 -2.19
C ASP A 456 -18.10 6.53 -1.69
N GLN A 457 -18.84 5.75 -2.48
CA GLN A 457 -20.09 5.08 -2.08
C GLN A 457 -19.85 4.03 -0.99
N LEU A 458 -18.73 3.30 -1.07
CA LEU A 458 -18.32 2.34 -0.05
C LEU A 458 -17.93 3.04 1.27
N SER A 459 -17.36 4.25 1.18
CA SER A 459 -16.99 5.09 2.32
C SER A 459 -18.21 5.74 2.99
N LEU A 460 -19.23 6.12 2.21
CA LEU A 460 -20.55 6.54 2.68
C LEU A 460 -21.25 5.45 3.49
N LYS A 461 -21.35 4.25 2.92
CA LYS A 461 -21.91 3.05 3.58
C LYS A 461 -21.17 2.72 4.88
N ARG A 462 -19.83 2.79 4.86
CA ARG A 462 -18.97 2.58 6.03
C ARG A 462 -19.32 3.55 7.16
N LEU A 463 -19.45 4.83 6.87
CA LEU A 463 -19.76 5.82 7.89
C LEU A 463 -21.15 5.60 8.48
N SER A 464 -22.18 5.40 7.66
CA SER A 464 -23.53 5.18 8.15
C SER A 464 -23.61 3.97 9.08
N PHE A 465 -22.90 2.89 8.74
CA PHE A 465 -22.78 1.72 9.61
C PHE A 465 -21.96 1.99 10.87
N SER A 466 -20.82 2.69 10.78
CA SER A 466 -20.00 3.04 11.95
C SER A 466 -20.73 3.95 12.95
N VAL A 467 -21.53 4.90 12.47
CA VAL A 467 -22.37 5.76 13.33
C VAL A 467 -23.42 4.91 14.04
N MET A 468 -24.06 3.99 13.31
CA MET A 468 -25.01 3.05 13.89
C MET A 468 -24.34 2.15 14.95
N LEU A 469 -23.20 1.55 14.62
CA LEU A 469 -22.45 0.68 15.54
C LEU A 469 -22.06 1.44 16.81
N ARG A 470 -21.55 2.68 16.70
CA ARG A 470 -21.23 3.52 17.85
C ARG A 470 -22.45 3.79 18.74
N GLN A 471 -23.62 4.03 18.15
CA GLN A 471 -24.85 4.24 18.93
C GLN A 471 -25.22 2.98 19.72
N TYR A 472 -25.16 1.81 19.09
CA TYR A 472 -25.43 0.55 19.78
C TYR A 472 -24.34 0.18 20.80
N ASP A 473 -23.08 0.56 20.57
CA ASP A 473 -21.97 0.39 21.52
C ASP A 473 -22.19 1.24 22.79
N ILE A 474 -22.63 2.49 22.64
CA ILE A 474 -23.04 3.34 23.77
C ILE A 474 -24.18 2.68 24.56
N LEU A 475 -25.22 2.18 23.88
CA LEU A 475 -26.31 1.47 24.55
C LEU A 475 -25.82 0.20 25.27
N ALA A 476 -24.87 -0.52 24.68
CA ALA A 476 -24.29 -1.73 25.28
C ALA A 476 -23.44 -1.44 26.51
N HIS A 477 -22.75 -0.29 26.53
CA HIS A 477 -21.91 0.12 27.65
C HIS A 477 -22.72 0.74 28.79
N ASP A 478 -23.70 1.59 28.47
CA ASP A 478 -24.41 2.43 29.43
C ASP A 478 -25.67 1.76 30.01
N LEU A 479 -26.25 0.77 29.34
CA LEU A 479 -27.50 0.12 29.75
C LEU A 479 -27.35 -1.38 30.05
N PRO A 480 -28.03 -1.90 31.09
CA PRO A 480 -28.16 -3.34 31.30
C PRO A 480 -28.75 -4.06 30.08
N ALA A 481 -28.27 -5.27 29.80
CA ALA A 481 -28.61 -6.03 28.59
C ALA A 481 -30.11 -6.28 28.36
N ALA A 482 -30.94 -6.20 29.41
CA ALA A 482 -32.39 -6.35 29.31
C ALA A 482 -33.08 -5.09 28.76
N GLU A 483 -32.54 -3.90 29.04
CA GLU A 483 -33.19 -2.61 28.77
C GLU A 483 -33.15 -2.19 27.31
N TRP A 484 -32.16 -2.68 26.54
CA TRP A 484 -32.01 -2.40 25.11
C TRP A 484 -32.15 -3.65 24.25
N LYS A 485 -32.81 -4.70 24.76
CA LYS A 485 -32.95 -5.99 24.07
C LYS A 485 -33.59 -5.82 22.69
N ARG A 486 -34.64 -5.00 22.57
CA ARG A 486 -35.36 -4.77 21.31
C ARG A 486 -34.47 -4.08 20.28
N GLU A 487 -33.72 -3.08 20.72
CA GLU A 487 -32.77 -2.31 19.94
C GLU A 487 -31.63 -3.22 19.45
N ARG A 488 -31.09 -4.08 20.33
CA ARG A 488 -30.11 -5.11 19.98
C ARG A 488 -30.62 -6.10 18.93
N GLU A 489 -31.85 -6.62 19.09
CA GLU A 489 -32.46 -7.53 18.12
C GLU A 489 -32.71 -6.85 16.77
N ASN A 490 -33.09 -5.57 16.77
CA ASN A 490 -33.23 -4.78 15.54
C ASN A 490 -31.89 -4.59 14.84
N PHE A 491 -30.84 -4.30 15.61
CA PHE A 491 -29.48 -4.19 15.09
C PHE A 491 -29.01 -5.50 14.45
N TYR A 492 -29.15 -6.63 15.15
CA TYR A 492 -28.75 -7.94 14.61
C TYR A 492 -29.52 -8.31 13.35
N ARG A 493 -30.85 -8.12 13.33
CA ARG A 493 -31.65 -8.35 12.12
C ARG A 493 -31.23 -7.44 10.96
N PHE A 494 -30.88 -6.19 11.25
CA PHE A 494 -30.37 -5.27 10.24
C PHE A 494 -29.01 -5.75 9.68
N VAL A 495 -28.10 -6.16 10.55
CA VAL A 495 -26.78 -6.69 10.17
C VAL A 495 -26.93 -7.95 9.30
N GLU A 496 -27.76 -8.89 9.73
CA GLU A 496 -28.06 -10.11 8.99
C GLU A 496 -28.59 -9.80 7.57
N ARG A 497 -29.59 -8.92 7.46
CA ARG A 497 -30.29 -8.64 6.20
C ARG A 497 -29.54 -7.74 5.21
N HIS A 498 -28.60 -6.94 5.68
CA HIS A 498 -28.02 -5.88 4.83
C HIS A 498 -26.49 -5.85 4.82
N VAL A 499 -25.86 -6.52 5.77
CA VAL A 499 -24.42 -6.45 6.03
C VAL A 499 -23.76 -7.82 5.80
N LEU A 500 -24.32 -8.89 6.38
CA LEU A 500 -23.83 -10.26 6.25
C LEU A 500 -24.47 -11.01 5.08
N THR A 501 -24.55 -10.36 3.90
CA THR A 501 -25.13 -10.99 2.71
C THR A 501 -24.04 -11.60 1.81
N PRO A 502 -24.33 -12.63 0.98
CA PRO A 502 -23.33 -13.28 0.15
C PRO A 502 -22.52 -12.32 -0.73
N LEU A 503 -23.18 -11.34 -1.35
CA LEU A 503 -22.55 -10.32 -2.19
C LEU A 503 -21.70 -9.30 -1.41
N ARG A 504 -21.91 -9.16 -0.09
CA ARG A 504 -21.36 -8.05 0.73
C ARG A 504 -20.45 -8.51 1.85
N ILE A 505 -20.44 -9.81 2.17
CA ILE A 505 -19.72 -10.34 3.33
C ILE A 505 -18.22 -10.05 3.25
N LEU A 506 -17.58 -10.22 2.09
CA LEU A 506 -16.16 -9.92 1.91
C LEU A 506 -15.86 -8.42 1.99
N GLU A 507 -16.80 -7.57 1.56
CA GLU A 507 -16.64 -6.11 1.70
C GLU A 507 -16.81 -5.64 3.14
N THR A 508 -17.51 -6.41 3.98
CA THR A 508 -17.88 -6.01 5.34
C THR A 508 -17.02 -6.66 6.41
N ILE A 509 -16.62 -7.92 6.29
CA ILE A 509 -15.73 -8.59 7.27
C ILE A 509 -14.42 -7.84 7.43
N ARG A 510 -13.84 -7.33 6.33
CA ARG A 510 -12.68 -6.42 6.35
C ARG A 510 -12.85 -5.23 7.30
N LYS A 511 -14.09 -4.84 7.62
CA LYS A 511 -14.43 -3.59 8.32
C LYS A 511 -14.95 -3.80 9.74
N VAL A 512 -15.34 -5.02 10.12
CA VAL A 512 -15.88 -5.36 11.45
C VAL A 512 -14.82 -5.98 12.37
N VAL A 513 -13.84 -6.70 11.81
CA VAL A 513 -12.79 -7.38 12.60
C VAL A 513 -11.57 -6.47 12.89
N LEU A 514 -11.51 -5.29 12.26
CA LEU A 514 -10.38 -4.34 12.31
C LEU A 514 -10.70 -3.02 13.03
N THR A 515 -11.89 -2.92 13.64
CA THR A 515 -12.29 -1.87 14.59
C THR A 515 -12.52 -2.54 15.92
#